data_AF-A0A3D2TYN9-F1
#
_entry.id   AF-A0A3D2TYN9-F1
#
_cell.length_a   1.000
_cell.length_b   1.000
_cell.length_c   1.000
_cell.angle_alpha   90.00
_cell.angle_beta   90.00
_cell.angle_gamma   90.00
#
_symmetry.space_group_name_H-M   'P 1'
#
loop_
_entity.id
_entity.type
_entity.pdbx_description
1 polymer ?
#
loop_
_entity_poly.entity_id
_entity_poly.type
_entity_poly.pdbx_seq_one_letter_code
_entity_poly.pdbx_strand_id
1 'polypeptide(L)'
;EVIARHTVGMADPLTDEEITVEDRLEDGLPQSLAACLAEYGLCHLKIKVNGDCDSDLERLHNIARLVESSGVESFGFTLDGNEQFRDPGHFRTYWERLTGQPELHGFFSHLVFVEQPFHRDVALDRELMGGAGGLVAWADRPRMIIDESDARNDSLVLALELGYHGTSHKNCKG
;
A
#
# COMPACT_ATOMS: atom_id res chain seq x y z
N GLU A 1 -7.65 17.58 12.07
CA GLU A 1 -7.45 17.62 10.61
C GLU A 1 -7.88 16.28 10.03
N VAL A 2 -8.46 16.26 8.84
CA VAL A 2 -8.85 15.02 8.13
C VAL A 2 -8.00 14.95 6.86
N ILE A 3 -7.30 13.84 6.66
CA ILE A 3 -6.43 13.61 5.50
C ILE A 3 -7.08 12.56 4.61
N ALA A 4 -7.42 12.94 3.38
CA ALA A 4 -7.90 12.00 2.38
C ALA A 4 -6.70 11.29 1.71
N ARG A 5 -6.77 9.96 1.58
CA ARG A 5 -5.80 9.15 0.83
C ARG A 5 -6.41 8.77 -0.51
N HIS A 6 -5.93 9.36 -1.60
CA HIS A 6 -6.37 9.00 -2.94
C HIS A 6 -5.85 7.62 -3.29
N THR A 7 -6.74 6.70 -3.72
CA THR A 7 -6.34 5.34 -4.06
C THR A 7 -5.80 5.30 -5.48
N VAL A 8 -4.62 4.73 -5.65
CA VAL A 8 -3.98 4.48 -6.95
C VAL A 8 -3.97 2.96 -7.17
N GLY A 9 -4.89 2.49 -8.00
CA GLY A 9 -5.00 1.10 -8.43
C GLY A 9 -3.87 0.69 -9.37
N MET A 10 -3.79 -0.60 -9.70
CA MET A 10 -2.73 -1.14 -10.57
C MET A 10 -2.85 -0.69 -12.03
N ALA A 11 -4.08 -0.46 -12.50
CA ALA A 11 -4.40 -0.08 -13.86
C ALA A 11 -4.69 1.42 -14.01
N ASP A 12 -4.63 2.18 -12.92
CA ASP A 12 -4.94 3.61 -12.95
C ASP A 12 -3.85 4.34 -13.76
N PRO A 13 -4.23 5.21 -14.70
CA PRO A 13 -3.28 5.97 -15.49
C PRO A 13 -2.50 6.93 -14.61
N LEU A 14 -1.17 6.89 -14.68
CA LEU A 14 -0.32 7.82 -13.94
C LEU A 14 -0.29 9.20 -14.61
N THR A 15 -0.29 9.22 -15.95
CA THR A 15 -0.31 10.44 -16.77
C THR A 15 -1.45 10.41 -17.80
N ASP A 16 -1.77 11.57 -18.39
CA ASP A 16 -2.86 11.69 -19.35
C ASP A 16 -2.58 10.97 -20.68
N GLU A 17 -1.31 10.70 -20.98
CA GLU A 17 -0.88 9.94 -22.16
C GLU A 17 -1.17 8.44 -22.04
N GLU A 18 -1.33 7.92 -20.81
CA GLU A 18 -1.73 6.53 -20.57
C GLU A 18 -3.24 6.30 -20.81
N ILE A 19 -4.02 7.38 -20.96
CA ILE A 19 -5.47 7.31 -21.18
C ILE A 19 -5.75 7.19 -22.68
N THR A 20 -6.25 6.03 -23.09
CA THR A 20 -6.69 5.76 -24.47
C THR A 20 -7.85 6.69 -24.86
N VAL A 21 -8.12 6.80 -26.17
CA VAL A 21 -9.26 7.60 -26.65
C VAL A 21 -10.57 6.95 -26.20
N GLU A 22 -10.61 5.63 -26.15
CA GLU A 22 -11.77 4.83 -25.75
C GLU A 22 -12.08 4.93 -24.26
N ASP A 23 -11.05 5.07 -23.41
CA ASP A 23 -11.20 5.15 -21.95
C ASP A 23 -11.35 6.60 -21.44
N ARG A 24 -11.16 7.60 -22.31
CA ARG A 24 -11.23 9.02 -21.91
C ARG A 24 -12.67 9.43 -21.60
N LEU A 25 -12.87 9.99 -20.41
CA LEU A 25 -14.17 10.50 -19.98
C LEU A 25 -14.31 12.00 -20.28
N GLU A 26 -15.53 12.42 -20.66
CA GLU A 26 -15.88 13.83 -20.89
C GLU A 26 -16.77 14.36 -19.75
N ASP A 27 -16.45 14.03 -18.50
CA ASP A 27 -17.18 14.46 -17.31
C ASP A 27 -16.59 15.72 -16.64
N GLY A 28 -15.45 16.19 -17.14
CA GLY A 28 -14.76 17.37 -16.63
C GLY A 28 -13.91 17.14 -15.38
N LEU A 29 -13.72 15.88 -14.97
CA LEU A 29 -12.89 15.51 -13.82
C LEU A 29 -11.49 15.03 -14.28
N PRO A 30 -10.44 15.22 -13.45
CA PRO A 30 -9.14 14.63 -13.71
C PRO A 30 -9.22 13.09 -13.65
N GLN A 31 -8.56 12.43 -14.60
CA GLN A 31 -8.58 10.97 -14.72
C GLN A 31 -7.22 10.34 -14.40
N SER A 32 -6.10 11.00 -14.69
CA SER A 32 -4.76 10.52 -14.32
C SER A 32 -4.37 10.94 -12.91
N LEU A 33 -3.41 10.21 -12.30
CA LEU A 33 -2.83 10.61 -11.02
C LEU A 33 -2.19 12.01 -11.11
N ALA A 34 -1.50 12.32 -12.22
CA ALA A 34 -0.89 13.62 -12.45
C ALA A 34 -1.92 14.75 -12.39
N ALA A 35 -3.03 14.59 -13.12
CA ALA A 35 -4.13 15.55 -13.11
C ALA A 35 -4.79 15.64 -11.73
N CYS A 36 -4.96 14.52 -11.02
CA CYS A 36 -5.54 14.50 -9.69
C CYS A 36 -4.65 15.20 -8.64
N LEU A 37 -3.34 15.01 -8.68
CA LEU A 37 -2.38 15.70 -7.81
C LEU A 37 -2.49 17.22 -7.99
N ALA A 38 -2.55 17.68 -9.24
CA ALA A 38 -2.63 19.10 -9.59
C ALA A 38 -3.98 19.74 -9.23
N GLU A 39 -5.09 19.10 -9.61
CA GLU A 39 -6.44 19.66 -9.42
C GLU A 39 -6.89 19.61 -7.96
N TYR A 40 -6.64 18.50 -7.26
CA TYR A 40 -7.15 18.27 -5.92
C TYR A 40 -6.15 18.59 -4.80
N GLY A 41 -4.91 18.97 -5.14
CA GLY A 41 -3.87 19.24 -4.14
C GLY A 41 -3.58 18.03 -3.25
N LEU A 42 -3.59 16.83 -3.85
CA LEU A 42 -3.44 15.58 -3.11
C LEU A 42 -2.07 15.52 -2.43
N CYS A 43 -2.09 15.28 -1.12
CA CYS A 43 -0.88 15.13 -0.33
C CYS A 43 -0.66 13.70 0.18
N HIS A 44 -1.68 12.83 0.09
CA HIS A 44 -1.55 11.45 0.52
C HIS A 44 -2.16 10.44 -0.44
N LEU A 45 -1.48 9.30 -0.62
CA LEU A 45 -1.89 8.24 -1.53
C LEU A 45 -2.07 6.89 -0.80
N LYS A 46 -2.97 6.05 -1.32
CA LYS A 46 -3.04 4.62 -1.04
C LYS A 46 -2.70 3.89 -2.33
N ILE A 47 -1.48 3.37 -2.43
CA ILE A 47 -0.95 2.74 -3.65
C ILE A 47 -1.17 1.24 -3.54
N LYS A 48 -1.88 0.64 -4.50
CA LYS A 48 -2.02 -0.81 -4.57
C LYS A 48 -0.74 -1.45 -5.12
N VAL A 49 -0.40 -2.62 -4.59
CA VAL A 49 0.67 -3.48 -5.10
C VAL A 49 0.11 -4.88 -5.38
N ASN A 50 0.64 -5.57 -6.38
CA ASN A 50 0.16 -6.88 -6.81
C ASN A 50 1.06 -8.05 -6.37
N GLY A 51 2.20 -7.76 -5.72
CA GLY A 51 3.14 -8.78 -5.25
C GLY A 51 4.08 -9.31 -6.33
N ASP A 52 3.91 -8.89 -7.59
CA ASP A 52 4.89 -9.04 -8.65
C ASP A 52 5.91 -7.90 -8.54
N CYS A 53 7.07 -8.24 -7.97
CA CYS A 53 8.04 -7.25 -7.57
C CYS A 53 8.61 -6.42 -8.74
N ASP A 54 8.65 -6.95 -9.96
CA ASP A 54 9.18 -6.19 -11.11
C ASP A 54 8.18 -5.11 -11.55
N SER A 55 6.91 -5.49 -11.71
CA SER A 55 5.85 -4.53 -12.06
C SER A 55 5.57 -3.52 -10.95
N ASP A 56 5.60 -3.97 -9.69
CA ASP A 56 5.44 -3.08 -8.54
C ASP A 56 6.60 -2.06 -8.45
N LEU A 57 7.84 -2.49 -8.69
CA LEU A 57 9.00 -1.58 -8.71
C LEU A 57 8.87 -0.52 -9.80
N GLU A 58 8.57 -0.94 -11.03
CA GLU A 58 8.38 -0.01 -12.15
C GLU A 58 7.30 1.03 -11.82
N ARG A 59 6.16 0.57 -11.30
CA ARG A 59 5.04 1.44 -10.94
C ARG A 59 5.40 2.39 -9.80
N LEU A 60 6.08 1.92 -8.75
CA LEU A 60 6.50 2.75 -7.62
C LEU A 60 7.52 3.81 -8.05
N HIS A 61 8.45 3.48 -8.96
CA HIS A 61 9.36 4.48 -9.54
C HIS A 61 8.63 5.56 -10.33
N ASN A 62 7.62 5.19 -11.11
CA ASN A 62 6.84 6.16 -11.88
C ASN A 62 6.03 7.08 -10.96
N ILE A 63 5.39 6.52 -9.92
CA ILE A 63 4.66 7.31 -8.92
C ILE A 63 5.61 8.23 -8.14
N ALA A 64 6.77 7.73 -7.70
CA ALA A 64 7.75 8.54 -6.95
C ALA A 64 8.22 9.76 -7.76
N ARG A 65 8.56 9.56 -9.05
CA ARG A 65 8.95 10.65 -9.96
C ARG A 65 7.81 11.65 -10.19
N LEU A 66 6.58 11.16 -10.29
CA LEU A 66 5.42 12.03 -10.48
C LEU A 66 5.17 12.89 -9.24
N VAL A 67 5.21 12.30 -8.04
CA VAL A 67 5.06 13.04 -6.78
C VAL A 67 6.18 14.07 -6.61
N GLU A 68 7.42 13.70 -6.88
CA GLU A 68 8.56 14.63 -6.81
C GLU A 68 8.39 15.82 -7.77
N SER A 69 7.97 15.57 -9.02
CA SER A 69 7.77 16.64 -10.01
C SER A 69 6.54 17.51 -9.73
N SER A 70 5.55 17.00 -8.99
CA SER A 70 4.35 17.76 -8.58
C SER A 70 4.62 18.80 -7.49
N GLY A 71 5.74 18.72 -6.78
CA GLY A 71 6.12 19.70 -5.74
C GLY A 71 5.33 19.62 -4.44
N VAL A 72 4.70 18.47 -4.14
CA VAL A 72 3.95 18.27 -2.89
C VAL A 72 4.89 18.27 -1.68
N GLU A 73 4.73 19.25 -0.77
CA GLU A 73 5.65 19.44 0.37
C GLU A 73 5.41 18.47 1.55
N SER A 74 4.15 18.10 1.83
CA SER A 74 3.78 17.23 2.96
C SER A 74 3.19 15.91 2.47
N PHE A 75 4.06 15.07 1.91
CA PHE A 75 3.65 13.81 1.30
C PHE A 75 3.68 12.62 2.26
N GLY A 76 2.68 11.74 2.14
CA GLY A 76 2.64 10.45 2.81
C GLY A 76 1.89 9.41 1.99
N PHE A 77 2.26 8.14 2.10
CA PHE A 77 1.50 7.10 1.39
C PHE A 77 1.42 5.79 2.18
N THR A 78 0.48 4.95 1.78
CA THR A 78 0.36 3.57 2.25
C THR A 78 0.42 2.64 1.07
N LEU A 79 1.03 1.46 1.26
CA LEU A 79 0.90 0.37 0.29
C LEU A 79 -0.27 -0.51 0.69
N ASP A 80 -1.07 -0.96 -0.28
CA ASP A 80 -2.14 -1.93 -0.08
C ASP A 80 -1.79 -3.21 -0.85
N GLY A 81 -1.41 -4.23 -0.08
CA GLY A 81 -1.03 -5.52 -0.61
C GLY A 81 -2.21 -6.43 -0.90
N ASN A 82 -3.46 -6.02 -0.67
CA ASN A 82 -4.70 -6.66 -1.13
C ASN A 82 -4.62 -8.21 -1.18
N GLU A 83 -4.19 -8.83 -0.07
CA GLU A 83 -4.13 -10.28 0.14
C GLU A 83 -3.15 -11.08 -0.76
N GLN A 84 -2.12 -10.46 -1.32
CA GLN A 84 -1.22 -11.11 -2.29
C GLN A 84 -0.28 -12.18 -1.70
N PHE A 85 0.04 -12.13 -0.41
CA PHE A 85 1.04 -13.02 0.19
C PHE A 85 0.41 -14.08 1.09
N ARG A 86 0.88 -15.33 0.99
CA ARG A 86 0.48 -16.42 1.90
C ARG A 86 1.59 -16.86 2.86
N ASP A 87 2.81 -16.37 2.65
CA ASP A 87 4.00 -16.75 3.39
C ASP A 87 4.78 -15.48 3.85
N PRO A 88 5.09 -15.33 5.15
CA PRO A 88 5.89 -14.21 5.66
C PRO A 88 7.29 -14.11 5.05
N GLY A 89 7.93 -15.24 4.73
CA GLY A 89 9.24 -15.27 4.09
C GLY A 89 9.21 -14.69 2.68
N HIS A 90 8.21 -15.05 1.88
CA HIS A 90 7.99 -14.50 0.55
C HIS A 90 7.74 -12.98 0.61
N PHE A 91 6.88 -12.52 1.51
CA PHE A 91 6.66 -11.08 1.69
C PHE A 91 7.93 -10.37 2.17
N ARG A 92 8.73 -10.99 3.03
CA ARG A 92 10.02 -10.44 3.46
C ARG A 92 11.00 -10.27 2.31
N THR A 93 11.16 -11.28 1.45
CA THR A 93 12.01 -11.18 0.26
C THR A 93 11.51 -10.09 -0.70
N TYR A 94 10.21 -10.01 -0.91
CA TYR A 94 9.59 -8.94 -1.70
C TYR A 94 9.89 -7.56 -1.10
N TRP A 95 9.69 -7.39 0.21
CA TRP A 95 9.92 -6.15 0.92
C TRP A 95 11.38 -5.70 0.86
N GLU A 96 12.31 -6.60 1.17
CA GLU A 96 13.75 -6.33 1.12
C GLU A 96 14.20 -5.91 -0.29
N ARG A 97 13.61 -6.50 -1.33
CA ARG A 97 13.89 -6.12 -2.73
C ARG A 97 13.32 -4.75 -3.09
N LEU A 98 12.10 -4.43 -2.65
CA LEU A 98 11.49 -3.11 -2.83
C LEU A 98 12.32 -2.02 -2.15
N THR A 99 12.60 -2.17 -0.85
CA THR A 99 13.30 -1.14 -0.07
C THR A 99 14.80 -1.12 -0.32
N GLY A 100 15.34 -2.14 -0.98
CA GLY A 100 16.74 -2.20 -1.39
C GLY A 100 17.08 -1.32 -2.61
N GLN A 101 16.09 -0.68 -3.25
CA GLN A 101 16.31 0.23 -4.37
C GLN A 101 16.74 1.63 -3.87
N PRO A 102 17.98 2.07 -4.11
CA PRO A 102 18.48 3.35 -3.60
C PRO A 102 17.66 4.56 -4.01
N GLU A 103 17.13 4.54 -5.24
CA GLU A 103 16.34 5.61 -5.82
C GLU A 103 14.96 5.75 -5.15
N LEU A 104 14.45 4.70 -4.50
CA LEU A 104 13.19 4.73 -3.78
C LEU A 104 13.37 5.01 -2.28
N HIS A 105 14.58 5.09 -1.75
CA HIS A 105 14.80 5.34 -0.31
C HIS A 105 14.13 6.64 0.16
N GLY A 106 14.26 7.72 -0.62
CA GLY A 106 13.60 9.00 -0.33
C GLY A 106 12.09 8.84 -0.31
N PHE A 107 11.53 8.18 -1.32
CA PHE A 107 10.10 7.89 -1.39
C PHE A 107 9.63 7.07 -0.19
N PHE A 108 10.26 5.93 0.11
CA PHE A 108 9.89 5.07 1.24
C PHE A 108 10.02 5.72 2.62
N SER A 109 10.77 6.82 2.77
CA SER A 109 10.77 7.60 4.02
C SER A 109 9.40 8.23 4.34
N HIS A 110 8.52 8.35 3.34
CA HIS A 110 7.13 8.83 3.46
C HIS A 110 6.10 7.71 3.65
N LEU A 111 6.53 6.44 3.72
CA LEU A 111 5.61 5.33 3.93
C LEU A 111 5.05 5.35 5.35
N VAL A 112 3.72 5.34 5.47
CA VAL A 112 3.02 5.31 6.76
C VAL A 112 2.85 3.88 7.26
N PHE A 113 2.34 2.98 6.41
CA PHE A 113 2.21 1.55 6.67
C PHE A 113 1.89 0.75 5.39
N VAL A 114 2.01 -0.57 5.49
CA VAL A 114 1.50 -1.55 4.52
C VAL A 114 0.19 -2.14 5.05
N GLU A 115 -0.85 -2.12 4.22
CA GLU A 115 -2.20 -2.60 4.50
C GLU A 115 -2.39 -3.99 3.90
N GLN A 116 -2.85 -4.93 4.72
CA GLN A 116 -3.27 -6.29 4.34
C GLN A 116 -2.34 -6.96 3.29
N PRO A 117 -1.03 -7.10 3.55
CA PRO A 117 -0.15 -7.81 2.62
C PRO A 117 -0.52 -9.30 2.54
N PHE A 118 -0.92 -9.89 3.66
CA PHE A 118 -1.20 -11.32 3.74
C PHE A 118 -2.66 -11.65 3.39
N HIS A 119 -2.89 -12.82 2.81
CA HIS A 119 -4.22 -13.34 2.59
C HIS A 119 -4.92 -13.61 3.94
N ARG A 120 -6.21 -13.29 4.05
CA ARG A 120 -6.97 -13.39 5.32
C ARG A 120 -6.92 -14.78 5.97
N ASP A 121 -6.85 -15.83 5.15
CA ASP A 121 -6.71 -17.22 5.64
C ASP A 121 -5.49 -17.45 6.53
N VAL A 122 -4.42 -16.67 6.33
CA VAL A 122 -3.14 -16.85 7.02
C VAL A 122 -2.74 -15.64 7.87
N ALA A 123 -3.35 -14.47 7.62
CA ALA A 123 -2.99 -13.20 8.25
C ALA A 123 -3.03 -13.25 9.78
N LEU A 124 -3.90 -14.09 10.37
CA LEU A 124 -4.05 -14.27 11.82
C LEU A 124 -3.68 -15.68 12.30
N ASP A 125 -2.95 -16.44 11.49
CA ASP A 125 -2.44 -17.75 11.90
C ASP A 125 -1.32 -17.60 12.94
N ARG A 126 -1.51 -18.19 14.13
CA ARG A 126 -0.58 -18.05 15.26
C ARG A 126 0.76 -18.74 15.04
N GLU A 127 0.78 -19.85 14.32
CA GLU A 127 2.00 -20.60 14.05
C GLU A 127 2.83 -19.88 12.98
N LEU A 128 2.18 -19.50 11.88
CA LEU A 128 2.85 -18.85 10.76
C LEU A 128 3.29 -17.42 11.09
N MET A 129 2.43 -16.61 11.68
CA MET A 129 2.71 -15.19 11.94
C MET A 129 3.40 -14.94 13.28
N GLY A 130 3.18 -15.81 14.28
CA GLY A 130 3.76 -15.68 15.61
C GLY A 130 5.07 -16.47 15.82
N GLY A 131 5.39 -17.39 14.92
CA GLY A 131 6.60 -18.23 15.01
C GLY A 131 7.90 -17.50 14.66
N ALA A 132 9.01 -18.26 14.68
CA ALA A 132 10.36 -17.72 14.41
C ALA A 132 10.54 -17.19 12.97
N GLY A 133 9.69 -17.60 12.03
CA GLY A 133 9.65 -17.06 10.66
C GLY A 133 8.58 -15.98 10.46
N GLY A 134 7.80 -15.67 11.50
CA GLY A 134 6.68 -14.74 11.44
C GLY A 134 7.08 -13.27 11.64
N LEU A 135 6.08 -12.43 11.89
CA LEU A 135 6.27 -10.97 11.95
C LEU A 135 7.01 -10.53 13.21
N VAL A 136 6.77 -11.19 14.34
CA VAL A 136 7.40 -10.85 15.63
C VAL A 136 8.93 -11.02 15.58
N ALA A 137 9.41 -12.00 14.82
CA ALA A 137 10.83 -12.28 14.66
C ALA A 137 11.53 -11.37 13.64
N TRP A 138 10.79 -10.56 12.88
CA TRP A 138 11.33 -9.69 11.84
C TRP A 138 11.42 -8.25 12.35
N ALA A 139 12.62 -7.87 12.82
CA ALA A 139 12.86 -6.58 13.47
C ALA A 139 12.65 -5.36 12.56
N ASP A 140 13.18 -5.40 11.32
CA ASP A 140 13.19 -4.26 10.40
C ASP A 140 12.01 -4.25 9.40
N ARG A 141 10.92 -4.93 9.76
CA ARG A 141 9.71 -5.00 8.93
C ARG A 141 8.97 -3.66 8.88
N PRO A 142 8.15 -3.41 7.84
CA PRO A 142 7.32 -2.22 7.83
C PRO A 142 6.24 -2.26 8.90
N ARG A 143 5.69 -1.09 9.24
CA ARG A 143 4.40 -1.03 9.94
C ARG A 143 3.35 -1.69 9.05
N MET A 144 2.59 -2.60 9.63
CA MET A 144 1.58 -3.40 8.93
C MET A 144 0.26 -3.34 9.65
N ILE A 145 -0.83 -3.18 8.92
CA ILE A 145 -2.19 -3.26 9.45
C ILE A 145 -2.99 -4.34 8.71
N ILE A 146 -4.03 -4.86 9.35
CA ILE A 146 -5.04 -5.71 8.70
C ILE A 146 -6.21 -4.87 8.17
N ASP A 147 -6.95 -5.38 7.18
CA ASP A 147 -8.21 -4.82 6.68
C ASP A 147 -9.22 -5.95 6.44
N GLU A 148 -8.98 -6.81 5.45
CA GLU A 148 -9.82 -7.97 5.15
C GLU A 148 -9.87 -9.02 6.27
N SER A 149 -8.85 -9.06 7.13
CA SER A 149 -8.76 -9.99 8.27
C SER A 149 -9.49 -9.49 9.52
N ASP A 150 -9.92 -8.23 9.53
CA ASP A 150 -10.70 -7.66 10.64
C ASP A 150 -12.17 -8.06 10.51
N ALA A 151 -12.42 -9.36 10.72
CA ALA A 151 -13.71 -10.00 10.51
C ALA A 151 -14.39 -10.46 11.82
N ARG A 152 -13.72 -10.27 12.97
CA ARG A 152 -14.20 -10.71 14.29
C ARG A 152 -13.84 -9.67 15.35
N ASN A 153 -14.62 -9.62 16.43
CA ASN A 153 -14.39 -8.69 17.55
C ASN A 153 -12.98 -8.81 18.18
N ASP A 154 -12.37 -9.99 18.10
CA ASP A 154 -11.03 -10.28 18.63
C ASP A 154 -9.91 -10.19 17.56
N SER A 155 -10.23 -9.90 16.30
CA SER A 155 -9.26 -9.83 15.20
C SER A 155 -8.15 -8.82 15.47
N LEU A 156 -8.48 -7.60 15.90
CA LEU A 156 -7.47 -6.58 16.22
C LEU A 156 -6.56 -7.02 17.37
N VAL A 157 -7.12 -7.58 18.44
CA VAL A 157 -6.33 -8.03 19.61
C VAL A 157 -5.33 -9.11 19.16
N LEU A 158 -5.80 -10.10 18.39
CA LEU A 158 -4.95 -11.13 17.84
C LEU A 158 -3.89 -10.57 16.87
N ALA A 159 -4.26 -9.63 16.01
CA ALA A 159 -3.32 -8.99 15.10
C ALA A 159 -2.17 -8.30 15.86
N LEU A 160 -2.49 -7.56 16.93
CA LEU A 160 -1.48 -6.92 17.78
C LEU A 160 -0.55 -7.96 18.45
N GLU A 161 -1.10 -9.08 18.95
CA GLU A 161 -0.31 -10.20 19.50
C GLU A 161 0.67 -10.80 18.47
N LEU A 162 0.25 -10.87 17.20
CA LEU A 162 1.05 -11.40 16.09
C LEU A 162 2.00 -10.36 15.48
N GLY A 163 2.05 -9.15 16.02
CA GLY A 163 2.97 -8.09 15.60
C GLY A 163 2.40 -7.10 14.58
N TYR A 164 1.14 -7.17 14.18
CA TYR A 164 0.55 -6.06 13.42
C TYR A 164 0.47 -4.78 14.29
N HIS A 165 0.27 -3.64 13.63
CA HIS A 165 0.26 -2.32 14.25
C HIS A 165 -1.14 -1.70 14.34
N GLY A 166 -2.16 -2.38 13.80
CA GLY A 166 -3.53 -1.89 13.81
C GLY A 166 -4.43 -2.58 12.79
N THR A 167 -5.61 -1.99 12.59
CA THR A 167 -6.63 -2.44 11.65
C THR A 167 -7.22 -1.25 10.89
N SER A 168 -7.69 -1.49 9.67
CA SER A 168 -8.59 -0.63 8.92
C SER A 168 -10.03 -0.98 9.30
N HIS A 169 -10.64 -0.16 10.17
CA HIS A 169 -12.00 -0.42 10.63
C HIS A 169 -13.03 0.13 9.64
N LYS A 170 -13.95 -0.72 9.19
CA LYS A 170 -15.07 -0.33 8.31
C LYS A 170 -16.38 -0.66 9.02
N ASN A 171 -17.18 0.35 9.38
CA ASN A 171 -18.45 0.17 10.10
C ASN A 171 -19.46 -0.76 9.39
N CYS A 172 -19.32 -0.95 8.07
CA CYS A 172 -20.15 -1.86 7.30
C CYS A 172 -19.69 -3.33 7.33
N LYS A 173 -18.51 -3.63 7.90
CA LYS A 173 -17.98 -5.00 8.02
C LYS A 173 -18.53 -5.77 9.22
N GLY A 174 -19.36 -5.15 10.07
CA GLY A 174 -20.02 -5.76 11.23
C GLY A 174 -19.28 -5.51 12.52
#